data_AF-A0A934G2A9-F1
#
_entry.id   AF-A0A934G2A9-F1
#
_cell.length_a   1.000
_cell.length_b   1.000
_cell.length_c   1.000
_cell.angle_alpha   90.00
_cell.angle_beta   90.00
_cell.angle_gamma   90.00
#
_symmetry.space_group_name_H-M   'P 1'
#
loop_
_entity.id
_entity.type
_entity.pdbx_description
1 polymer ?
#
loop_
_entity_poly.entity_id
_entity_poly.type
_entity_poly.pdbx_seq_one_letter_code
_entity_poly.pdbx_strand_id
1 'polypeptide(L)'
;MPRIFSAGWVVARLLAVVTAAGIAVAVCSAGPSAAAPPAPPVNKLPYTWGTAVKSIMNPHEQINDEGDILWGTCVICHTNTPDVKTERTIKDVSLRLGEDPTELCGRCHGFKPHPAGEETSSEVRMSGFIVPNHLVVPSKIVATNMRFAQKERQMMLPLDPKTGKVICSTCHNPHEKGVLTGRADFGADAVLRLRTANVDICQSCHRK
;
A
#
# COMPACT_ATOMS: atom_id res chain seq x y z
N MET A 1 20.13 71.42 10.14
CA MET A 1 19.09 72.45 10.31
C MET A 1 18.06 72.34 9.18
N PRO A 2 16.76 72.40 9.48
CA PRO A 2 15.64 72.03 8.60
C PRO A 2 14.96 73.24 7.94
N ARG A 3 14.28 73.07 6.80
CA ARG A 3 13.08 73.85 6.36
C ARG A 3 12.26 72.95 5.41
N ILE A 4 11.12 72.40 5.85
CA ILE A 4 9.76 72.97 5.88
C ILE A 4 9.17 73.16 4.48
N PHE A 5 8.18 72.33 4.13
CA PHE A 5 6.96 72.77 3.43
C PHE A 5 5.75 72.00 3.97
N SER A 6 4.92 72.71 4.71
CA SER A 6 3.46 72.55 4.87
C SER A 6 2.77 72.85 3.53
N ALA A 7 1.53 72.56 3.20
CA ALA A 7 0.31 72.08 3.86
C ALA A 7 -0.53 71.43 2.73
N GLY A 8 -1.48 70.56 3.02
CA GLY A 8 -2.84 71.07 3.14
C GLY A 8 -3.87 69.95 2.92
N TRP A 9 -4.88 70.00 3.77
CA TRP A 9 -5.98 69.06 3.93
C TRP A 9 -6.92 69.00 2.72
N VAL A 10 -7.44 67.81 2.41
CA VAL A 10 -8.87 67.63 2.13
C VAL A 10 -9.35 66.30 2.73
N VAL A 11 -10.31 66.43 3.63
CA VAL A 11 -11.13 65.36 4.19
C VAL A 11 -12.13 64.90 3.13
N ALA A 12 -12.19 63.61 2.84
CA ALA A 12 -13.37 62.99 2.25
C ALA A 12 -13.61 61.62 2.89
N ARG A 13 -14.54 61.60 3.84
CA ARG A 13 -15.24 60.39 4.28
C ARG A 13 -15.99 59.82 3.07
N LEU A 14 -15.86 58.52 2.81
CA LEU A 14 -16.92 57.75 2.15
C LEU A 14 -16.78 56.26 2.45
N LEU A 15 -17.71 55.82 3.30
CA LEU A 15 -18.41 54.53 3.32
C LEU A 15 -17.59 53.24 3.17
N ALA A 16 -17.55 52.53 4.30
CA ALA A 16 -17.42 51.09 4.37
C ALA A 16 -18.44 50.39 3.44
N VAL A 17 -17.93 49.55 2.54
CA VAL A 17 -18.67 48.41 2.01
C VAL A 17 -17.76 47.21 2.19
N VAL A 18 -17.92 46.53 3.32
CA VAL A 18 -17.36 45.19 3.54
C VAL A 18 -18.20 44.23 2.70
N THR A 19 -17.82 44.00 1.45
CA THR A 19 -18.30 42.84 0.72
C THR A 19 -17.62 41.60 1.29
N ALA A 20 -18.33 40.90 2.16
CA ALA A 20 -17.99 39.55 2.59
C ALA A 20 -18.09 38.62 1.36
N ALA A 21 -17.01 38.51 0.59
CA ALA A 21 -16.84 37.43 -0.36
C ALA A 21 -16.53 36.15 0.44
N GLY A 22 -17.59 35.40 0.75
CA GLY A 22 -17.49 34.10 1.40
C GLY A 22 -16.64 33.15 0.55
N ILE A 23 -15.42 32.90 0.99
CA ILE A 23 -14.63 31.76 0.55
C ILE A 23 -15.32 30.53 1.16
N ALA A 24 -16.17 29.88 0.38
CA ALA A 24 -16.65 28.54 0.69
C ALA A 24 -15.45 27.59 0.58
N VAL A 25 -14.76 27.39 1.69
CA VAL A 25 -13.85 26.26 1.85
C VAL A 25 -14.73 25.02 1.79
N ALA A 26 -14.75 24.36 0.63
CA ALA A 26 -15.26 23.01 0.53
C ALA A 26 -14.37 22.12 1.40
N VAL A 27 -14.77 21.95 2.65
CA VAL A 27 -14.24 20.91 3.52
C VAL A 27 -14.70 19.61 2.89
N CYS A 28 -13.84 19.00 2.08
CA CYS A 28 -13.95 17.58 1.75
C CYS A 28 -13.78 16.84 3.07
N SER A 29 -14.88 16.63 3.79
CA SER A 29 -14.94 15.65 4.87
C SER A 29 -14.70 14.30 4.20
N ALA A 30 -13.45 13.84 4.24
CA ALA A 30 -13.15 12.44 4.08
C ALA A 30 -14.01 11.74 5.13
N GLY A 31 -15.10 11.10 4.68
CA GLY A 31 -15.89 10.25 5.56
C GLY A 31 -14.96 9.28 6.26
N PRO A 32 -15.27 8.87 7.50
CA PRO A 32 -14.46 7.89 8.20
C PRO A 32 -14.30 6.67 7.27
N SER A 33 -13.07 6.42 6.84
CA SER A 33 -12.69 5.16 6.22
C SER A 33 -13.10 4.11 7.24
N ALA A 34 -14.19 3.39 6.96
CA ALA A 34 -14.72 2.39 7.85
C ALA A 34 -13.60 1.39 8.11
N ALA A 35 -13.10 1.39 9.34
CA ALA A 35 -12.08 0.44 9.74
C ALA A 35 -12.63 -0.97 9.52
N ALA A 36 -11.82 -1.85 8.93
CA ALA A 36 -12.18 -3.25 8.76
C ALA A 36 -12.69 -3.85 10.09
N PRO A 37 -13.78 -4.64 10.07
CA PRO A 37 -14.29 -5.27 11.27
C PRO A 37 -13.23 -6.24 11.85
N PRO A 38 -13.21 -6.43 13.18
CA PRO A 38 -12.28 -7.38 13.80
C PRO A 38 -12.56 -8.80 13.30
N ALA A 39 -11.52 -9.64 13.28
CA ALA A 39 -11.69 -11.04 12.93
C ALA A 39 -12.76 -11.68 13.85
N PRO A 40 -13.78 -12.36 13.31
CA PRO A 40 -14.77 -13.05 14.10
C PRO A 40 -14.10 -14.19 14.87
N PRO A 41 -14.67 -14.60 16.03
CA PRO A 41 -14.24 -15.83 16.66
C PRO A 41 -14.38 -16.99 15.66
N VAL A 42 -13.41 -17.91 15.65
CA VAL A 42 -13.23 -19.00 14.68
C VAL A 42 -14.51 -19.81 14.41
N ASN A 43 -15.46 -19.81 15.36
CA ASN A 43 -16.71 -20.57 15.29
C ASN A 43 -17.95 -19.76 14.84
N LYS A 44 -17.81 -18.49 14.40
CA LYS A 44 -18.91 -17.67 13.88
C LYS A 44 -18.45 -16.80 12.72
N LEU A 45 -18.28 -17.40 11.55
CA LEU A 45 -18.10 -16.61 10.32
C LEU A 45 -19.36 -15.75 10.07
N PRO A 46 -19.21 -14.49 9.64
CA PRO A 46 -20.35 -13.61 9.36
C PRO A 46 -21.11 -13.99 8.07
N TYR A 47 -20.64 -15.01 7.35
CA TYR A 47 -21.19 -15.48 6.08
C TYR A 47 -21.43 -17.00 6.08
N THR A 48 -22.19 -17.47 5.09
CA THR A 48 -22.57 -18.89 4.98
C THR A 48 -21.38 -19.78 4.57
N TRP A 49 -21.46 -21.08 4.89
CA TRP A 49 -20.45 -22.05 4.45
C TRP A 49 -20.34 -22.15 2.92
N GLY A 50 -21.43 -21.91 2.18
CA GLY A 50 -21.40 -21.87 0.71
C GLY A 50 -20.54 -20.73 0.17
N THR A 51 -20.63 -19.55 0.77
CA THR A 51 -19.74 -18.40 0.48
C THR A 51 -18.31 -18.70 0.90
N ALA A 52 -18.13 -19.36 2.05
CA ALA A 52 -16.81 -19.78 2.54
C ALA A 52 -16.10 -20.72 1.56
N VAL A 53 -16.79 -21.70 0.97
CA VAL A 53 -16.16 -22.67 0.06
C VAL A 53 -15.78 -22.03 -1.29
N LYS A 54 -16.60 -21.11 -1.82
CA LYS A 54 -16.23 -20.35 -3.03
C LYS A 54 -14.95 -19.53 -2.83
N SER A 55 -14.77 -18.97 -1.64
CA SER A 55 -13.57 -18.19 -1.27
C SER A 55 -12.25 -19.00 -1.22
N ILE A 56 -12.32 -20.34 -1.16
CA ILE A 56 -11.12 -21.19 -1.07
C ILE A 56 -10.36 -21.26 -2.42
N MET A 57 -11.02 -20.93 -3.53
CA MET A 57 -10.45 -21.13 -4.87
C MET A 57 -9.46 -20.05 -5.28
N ASN A 58 -9.55 -18.85 -4.70
CA ASN A 58 -8.70 -17.72 -5.06
C ASN A 58 -8.22 -16.98 -3.79
N PRO A 59 -6.96 -17.14 -3.35
CA PRO A 59 -6.44 -16.51 -2.12
C PRO A 59 -6.43 -14.97 -2.17
N HIS A 60 -6.69 -14.44 -3.37
CA HIS A 60 -6.71 -13.05 -3.72
C HIS A 60 -8.11 -12.45 -3.77
N GLU A 61 -9.16 -13.25 -3.59
CA GLU A 61 -10.54 -12.81 -3.42
C GLU A 61 -10.89 -13.00 -1.94
N GLN A 62 -10.81 -11.91 -1.22
CA GLN A 62 -10.80 -11.85 0.24
C GLN A 62 -12.00 -11.10 0.80
N ILE A 63 -12.81 -10.47 -0.06
CA ILE A 63 -14.05 -9.79 0.30
C ILE A 63 -15.18 -10.37 -0.59
N ASN A 64 -16.34 -10.66 -0.01
CA ASN A 64 -17.51 -11.11 -0.77
C ASN A 64 -18.33 -9.94 -1.35
N ASP A 65 -19.38 -10.25 -2.10
CA ASP A 65 -20.30 -9.26 -2.68
C ASP A 65 -21.01 -8.39 -1.63
N GLU A 66 -21.11 -8.88 -0.39
CA GLU A 66 -21.69 -8.14 0.75
C GLU A 66 -20.69 -7.20 1.45
N GLY A 67 -19.39 -7.26 1.11
CA GLY A 67 -18.33 -6.46 1.72
C GLY A 67 -17.72 -7.08 2.98
N ASP A 68 -18.06 -8.31 3.32
CA ASP A 68 -17.48 -9.06 4.43
C ASP A 68 -16.14 -9.68 4.04
N ILE A 69 -15.16 -9.59 4.95
CA ILE A 69 -13.88 -10.27 4.81
C ILE A 69 -14.09 -11.78 4.91
N LEU A 70 -13.59 -12.51 3.91
CA LEU A 70 -13.54 -13.96 3.82
C LEU A 70 -12.37 -14.49 4.66
N TRP A 71 -12.52 -14.49 5.98
CA TRP A 71 -11.47 -14.85 6.95
C TRP A 71 -10.83 -16.23 6.75
N GLY A 72 -11.55 -17.16 6.11
CA GLY A 72 -11.02 -18.47 5.72
C GLY A 72 -9.90 -18.38 4.68
N THR A 73 -9.90 -17.33 3.84
CA THR A 73 -8.87 -17.08 2.83
C THR A 73 -7.53 -16.71 3.48
N CYS A 74 -7.56 -16.05 4.64
CA CYS A 74 -6.35 -15.64 5.37
C CYS A 74 -5.45 -16.84 5.71
N VAL A 75 -6.05 -17.97 6.10
CA VAL A 75 -5.28 -19.17 6.50
C VAL A 75 -4.73 -19.96 5.32
N ILE A 76 -4.94 -19.53 4.08
CA ILE A 76 -4.21 -20.10 2.93
C ILE A 76 -2.74 -19.69 3.03
N CYS A 77 -2.48 -18.43 3.37
CA CYS A 77 -1.15 -17.85 3.47
C CYS A 77 -0.61 -17.86 4.91
N HIS A 78 -1.48 -17.60 5.88
CA HIS A 78 -1.12 -17.46 7.28
C HIS A 78 -1.36 -18.74 8.08
N THR A 79 -0.57 -18.96 9.14
CA THR A 79 -0.77 -20.11 10.06
C THR A 79 -2.08 -20.00 10.83
N ASN A 80 -2.54 -18.78 11.07
CA ASN A 80 -3.77 -18.40 11.75
C ASN A 80 -4.37 -17.17 11.07
N THR A 81 -5.66 -16.90 11.29
CA THR A 81 -6.30 -15.66 10.83
C THR A 81 -5.71 -14.48 11.61
N PRO A 82 -5.07 -13.51 10.94
CA PRO A 82 -4.53 -12.34 11.63
C PRO A 82 -5.60 -11.36 12.10
N ASP A 83 -5.36 -10.65 13.20
CA ASP A 83 -6.15 -9.48 13.57
C ASP A 83 -5.63 -8.26 12.82
N VAL A 84 -6.33 -7.87 11.74
CA VAL A 84 -5.97 -6.74 10.86
C VAL A 84 -5.84 -5.38 11.58
N LYS A 85 -6.35 -5.25 12.81
CA LYS A 85 -6.22 -4.02 13.61
C LYS A 85 -4.90 -3.95 14.36
N THR A 86 -4.41 -5.09 14.84
CA THR A 86 -3.22 -5.17 15.70
C THR A 86 -2.00 -5.71 14.95
N GLU A 87 -2.20 -6.65 14.03
CA GLU A 87 -1.14 -7.33 13.27
C GLU A 87 -1.01 -6.67 11.88
N ARG A 88 -0.29 -5.55 11.83
CA ARG A 88 -0.32 -4.63 10.69
C ARG A 88 0.85 -4.78 9.73
N THR A 89 1.87 -5.55 10.10
CA THR A 89 3.09 -5.72 9.32
C THR A 89 3.46 -7.20 9.18
N ILE A 90 4.34 -7.51 8.23
CA ILE A 90 4.84 -8.88 8.03
C ILE A 90 5.58 -9.43 9.27
N LYS A 91 5.98 -8.58 10.21
CA LYS A 91 6.59 -9.01 11.49
C LYS A 91 5.57 -9.51 12.50
N ASP A 92 4.32 -9.10 12.34
CA ASP A 92 3.25 -9.34 13.30
C ASP A 92 2.47 -10.61 12.96
N VAL A 93 2.79 -11.28 11.85
CA VAL A 93 2.05 -12.42 11.33
C VAL A 93 2.96 -13.59 11.02
N SER A 94 2.41 -14.80 11.10
CA SER A 94 3.10 -16.03 10.75
C SER A 94 2.58 -16.58 9.42
N LEU A 95 3.50 -16.94 8.52
CA LEU A 95 3.20 -17.52 7.21
C LEU A 95 3.33 -19.05 7.27
N ARG A 96 2.43 -19.78 6.60
CA ARG A 96 2.38 -21.26 6.66
C ARG A 96 3.65 -21.97 6.24
N LEU A 97 4.46 -21.36 5.38
CA LEU A 97 5.73 -21.92 4.91
C LEU A 97 6.96 -21.32 5.56
N GLY A 98 6.78 -20.55 6.65
CA GLY A 98 7.71 -20.29 7.75
C GLY A 98 9.07 -19.65 7.46
N GLU A 99 9.82 -20.14 6.48
CA GLU A 99 11.23 -19.82 6.26
C GLU A 99 11.45 -18.84 5.11
N ASP A 100 10.69 -18.96 4.01
CA ASP A 100 10.78 -18.04 2.87
C ASP A 100 9.38 -17.62 2.38
N PRO A 101 8.97 -16.34 2.57
CA PRO A 101 7.73 -15.81 2.01
C PRO A 101 7.62 -15.96 0.48
N THR A 102 8.75 -16.11 -0.22
CA THR A 102 8.80 -16.34 -1.67
C THR A 102 8.25 -17.72 -2.04
N GLU A 103 8.58 -18.76 -1.26
CA GLU A 103 8.10 -20.13 -1.51
C GLU A 103 6.57 -20.18 -1.46
N LEU A 104 5.97 -19.44 -0.51
CA LEU A 104 4.52 -19.34 -0.37
C LEU A 104 3.84 -18.88 -1.65
N CYS A 105 4.42 -17.89 -2.32
CA CYS A 105 3.88 -17.35 -3.56
C CYS A 105 4.10 -18.34 -4.72
N GLY A 106 5.28 -18.96 -4.78
CA GLY A 106 5.70 -19.88 -5.82
C GLY A 106 4.86 -21.17 -5.91
N ARG A 107 4.16 -21.55 -4.85
CA ARG A 107 3.27 -22.73 -4.87
C ARG A 107 2.03 -22.56 -5.75
N CYS A 108 1.59 -21.32 -5.97
CA CYS A 108 0.42 -21.02 -6.80
C CYS A 108 0.80 -20.31 -8.11
N HIS A 109 1.89 -19.55 -8.12
CA HIS A 109 2.32 -18.79 -9.29
C HIS A 109 3.68 -19.30 -9.78
N GLY A 110 3.73 -19.70 -11.06
CA GLY A 110 4.99 -19.95 -11.74
C GLY A 110 5.79 -18.66 -11.93
N PHE A 111 7.10 -18.74 -11.78
CA PHE A 111 8.01 -17.62 -12.02
C PHE A 111 8.25 -17.47 -13.54
N LYS A 112 7.37 -16.75 -14.22
CA LYS A 112 7.60 -16.25 -15.59
C LYS A 112 8.81 -15.30 -15.64
N PRO A 113 9.21 -14.77 -16.82
CA PRO A 113 10.06 -13.59 -16.90
C PRO A 113 9.71 -12.52 -15.87
N HIS A 114 10.48 -12.48 -14.77
CA HIS A 114 10.18 -11.69 -13.59
C HIS A 114 11.49 -11.19 -12.94
N PRO A 115 11.52 -9.93 -12.44
CA PRO A 115 12.69 -9.40 -11.73
C PRO A 115 13.14 -10.22 -10.51
N ALA A 116 12.29 -11.09 -10.00
CA ALA A 116 12.49 -11.89 -8.80
C ALA A 116 12.30 -13.41 -9.06
N GLY A 117 12.63 -13.92 -10.26
CA GLY A 117 12.47 -15.33 -10.65
C GLY A 117 13.77 -16.00 -11.12
N GLU A 118 13.89 -17.32 -10.91
CA GLU A 118 15.11 -18.11 -11.18
C GLU A 118 15.46 -18.22 -12.67
N GLU A 119 14.47 -18.33 -13.56
CA GLU A 119 14.75 -18.68 -14.96
C GLU A 119 15.05 -17.46 -15.86
N THR A 120 14.95 -16.23 -15.35
CA THR A 120 14.72 -15.10 -16.25
C THR A 120 15.42 -13.78 -15.92
N SER A 121 16.36 -13.76 -14.97
CA SER A 121 17.21 -12.57 -14.86
C SER A 121 17.99 -12.32 -16.16
N SER A 122 18.37 -13.39 -16.88
CA SER A 122 19.02 -13.34 -18.20
C SER A 122 18.09 -13.03 -19.37
N GLU A 123 16.77 -13.21 -19.24
CA GLU A 123 15.82 -13.19 -20.36
C GLU A 123 14.77 -12.07 -20.27
N VAL A 124 14.49 -11.54 -19.07
CA VAL A 124 13.68 -10.33 -18.91
C VAL A 124 14.52 -9.15 -19.37
N ARG A 125 14.27 -8.71 -20.61
CA ARG A 125 14.75 -7.43 -21.11
C ARG A 125 13.76 -6.33 -20.77
N MET A 126 13.91 -5.72 -19.60
CA MET A 126 13.29 -4.40 -19.36
C MET A 126 14.18 -3.36 -20.05
N SER A 127 13.72 -2.83 -21.18
CA SER A 127 14.45 -1.82 -21.98
C SER A 127 15.86 -2.28 -22.45
N GLY A 128 16.02 -3.58 -22.72
CA GLY A 128 17.28 -4.13 -23.25
C GLY A 128 18.31 -4.54 -22.18
N PHE A 129 18.00 -4.38 -20.89
CA PHE A 129 18.88 -4.79 -19.79
C PHE A 129 18.45 -6.14 -19.20
N ILE A 130 19.45 -6.97 -18.89
CA ILE A 130 19.32 -8.18 -18.06
C ILE A 130 18.90 -7.72 -16.66
N VAL A 131 17.69 -8.08 -16.24
CA VAL A 131 17.15 -7.69 -14.93
C VAL A 131 17.71 -8.63 -13.87
N PRO A 132 18.48 -8.16 -12.86
CA PRO A 132 19.06 -9.06 -11.85
C PRO A 132 17.97 -9.70 -10.98
N ASN A 133 18.31 -10.79 -10.29
CA ASN A 133 17.43 -11.37 -9.27
C ASN A 133 17.23 -10.36 -8.11
N HIS A 134 15.98 -9.99 -7.87
CA HIS A 134 15.59 -9.06 -6.82
C HIS A 134 15.30 -9.74 -5.47
N LEU A 135 15.33 -11.07 -5.34
CA LEU A 135 15.15 -11.78 -4.06
C LEU A 135 16.42 -11.76 -3.18
N VAL A 136 16.99 -10.58 -3.03
CA VAL A 136 18.27 -10.34 -2.36
C VAL A 136 18.14 -9.22 -1.33
N VAL A 137 19.14 -9.09 -0.46
CA VAL A 137 19.22 -7.97 0.47
C VAL A 137 19.55 -6.71 -0.34
N PRO A 138 18.72 -5.64 -0.26
CA PRO A 138 18.98 -4.42 -1.02
C PRO A 138 20.26 -3.75 -0.53
N SER A 139 21.00 -3.12 -1.47
CA SER A 139 22.16 -2.31 -1.10
C SER A 139 21.75 -1.12 -0.24
N LYS A 140 22.71 -0.50 0.48
CA LYS A 140 22.42 0.68 1.32
C LYS A 140 21.76 1.83 0.54
N ILE A 141 22.16 2.04 -0.71
CA ILE A 141 21.58 3.07 -1.58
C ILE A 141 20.12 2.72 -1.91
N VAL A 142 19.86 1.47 -2.32
CA VAL A 142 18.50 1.00 -2.64
C VAL A 142 17.60 1.07 -1.40
N ALA A 143 18.06 0.58 -0.25
CA ALA A 143 17.30 0.66 0.99
C ALA A 143 16.99 2.10 1.41
N THR A 144 17.89 3.05 1.12
CA THR A 144 17.67 4.48 1.36
C THR A 144 16.60 5.03 0.42
N ASN A 145 16.64 4.69 -0.88
CA ASN A 145 15.61 5.05 -1.85
C ASN A 145 14.24 4.49 -1.47
N MET A 146 14.18 3.23 -1.04
CA MET A 146 12.95 2.60 -0.54
C MET A 146 12.36 3.36 0.63
N ARG A 147 13.19 3.88 1.54
CA ARG A 147 12.73 4.72 2.67
C ARG A 147 12.19 6.06 2.19
N PHE A 148 12.83 6.71 1.22
CA PHE A 148 12.32 7.95 0.63
C PHE A 148 11.00 7.73 -0.10
N ALA A 149 10.91 6.69 -0.92
CA ALA A 149 9.68 6.34 -1.64
C ALA A 149 8.52 6.08 -0.68
N GLN A 150 8.77 5.39 0.43
CA GLN A 150 7.81 5.17 1.51
C GLN A 150 7.41 6.44 2.28
N LYS A 151 8.22 7.51 2.26
CA LYS A 151 7.87 8.81 2.87
C LYS A 151 7.07 9.68 1.90
N GLU A 152 7.44 9.67 0.63
CA GLU A 152 6.80 10.46 -0.41
C GLU A 152 5.45 9.89 -0.86
N ARG A 153 5.28 8.56 -0.74
CA ARG A 153 4.07 7.85 -1.14
C ARG A 153 3.47 7.15 0.07
N GLN A 154 2.13 7.07 0.11
CA GLN A 154 1.37 6.36 1.15
C GLN A 154 1.47 4.84 1.04
N MET A 155 2.62 4.29 0.63
CA MET A 155 2.84 2.86 0.43
C MET A 155 3.79 2.28 1.47
N MET A 156 3.80 0.96 1.58
CA MET A 156 4.83 0.20 2.29
C MET A 156 5.68 -0.61 1.32
N LEU A 157 6.94 -0.88 1.65
CA LEU A 157 7.80 -1.79 0.91
C LEU A 157 8.39 -2.79 1.92
N PRO A 158 7.62 -3.82 2.34
CA PRO A 158 8.06 -4.75 3.35
C PRO A 158 9.26 -5.55 2.86
N LEU A 159 10.21 -5.80 3.75
CA LEU A 159 11.29 -6.77 3.53
C LEU A 159 10.99 -8.00 4.38
N ASP A 160 11.61 -9.13 4.03
CA ASP A 160 11.63 -10.29 4.90
C ASP A 160 12.18 -9.88 6.28
N PRO A 161 11.43 -10.09 7.37
CA PRO A 161 11.84 -9.67 8.70
C PRO A 161 13.03 -10.47 9.26
N LYS A 162 13.27 -11.68 8.75
CA LYS A 162 14.38 -12.56 9.17
C LYS A 162 15.66 -12.23 8.42
N THR A 163 15.56 -12.09 7.10
CA THR A 163 16.75 -11.98 6.22
C THR A 163 17.02 -10.55 5.75
N GLY A 164 16.03 -9.66 5.78
CA GLY A 164 16.10 -8.33 5.18
C GLY A 164 16.06 -8.34 3.65
N LYS A 165 15.77 -9.48 3.02
CA LYS A 165 15.64 -9.60 1.57
C LYS A 165 14.37 -8.92 1.07
N VAL A 166 14.43 -8.43 -0.16
CA VAL A 166 13.24 -8.14 -0.95
C VAL A 166 12.51 -9.46 -1.23
N ILE A 167 11.20 -9.44 -1.12
CA ILE A 167 10.28 -10.57 -1.31
C ILE A 167 9.18 -10.18 -2.29
N CYS A 168 8.39 -11.14 -2.74
CA CYS A 168 7.28 -10.87 -3.67
C CYS A 168 6.35 -9.77 -3.17
N SER A 169 6.03 -9.80 -1.87
CA SER A 169 5.14 -8.80 -1.24
C SER A 169 5.78 -7.43 -1.02
N THR A 170 7.08 -7.26 -1.29
CA THR A 170 7.73 -5.94 -1.35
C THR A 170 7.16 -5.13 -2.51
N CYS A 171 6.98 -5.75 -3.67
CA CYS A 171 6.47 -5.11 -4.88
C CYS A 171 4.96 -5.28 -5.03
N HIS A 172 4.43 -6.47 -4.69
CA HIS A 172 3.03 -6.82 -4.83
C HIS A 172 2.27 -6.69 -3.51
N ASN A 173 1.01 -6.26 -3.56
CA ASN A 173 0.09 -6.31 -2.44
C ASN A 173 -0.76 -7.58 -2.57
N PRO A 174 -0.57 -8.60 -1.71
CA PRO A 174 -1.36 -9.83 -1.81
C PRO A 174 -2.81 -9.64 -1.34
N HIS A 175 -3.10 -8.53 -0.65
CA HIS A 175 -4.41 -8.27 -0.08
C HIS A 175 -5.31 -7.51 -1.06
N GLU A 176 -6.59 -7.90 -1.08
CA GLU A 176 -7.67 -7.16 -1.74
C GLU A 176 -7.90 -5.81 -1.04
N LYS A 177 -8.33 -4.81 -1.82
CA LYS A 177 -8.53 -3.46 -1.30
C LYS A 177 -9.63 -3.44 -0.24
N GLY A 178 -9.33 -2.85 0.91
CA GLY A 178 -10.24 -2.78 2.05
C GLY A 178 -10.05 -3.87 3.11
N VAL A 179 -9.25 -4.91 2.82
CA VAL A 179 -8.85 -5.90 3.84
C VAL A 179 -7.94 -5.26 4.88
N LEU A 180 -6.97 -4.46 4.41
CA LEU A 180 -6.10 -3.65 5.26
C LEU A 180 -6.48 -2.17 5.16
N THR A 181 -5.91 -1.36 6.05
CA THR A 181 -6.17 0.08 6.09
C THR A 181 -4.89 0.91 6.03
N GLY A 182 -5.01 2.13 5.52
CA GLY A 182 -3.91 3.09 5.42
C GLY A 182 -2.82 2.63 4.45
N ARG A 183 -1.55 2.77 4.84
CA ARG A 183 -0.41 2.51 3.95
C ARG A 183 -0.30 1.07 3.46
N ALA A 184 -0.88 0.12 4.19
CA ALA A 184 -0.86 -1.29 3.84
C ALA A 184 -1.86 -1.66 2.74
N ASP A 185 -2.93 -0.87 2.60
CA ASP A 185 -3.95 -1.00 1.55
C ASP A 185 -3.49 -0.41 0.20
N PHE A 186 -2.48 0.46 0.23
CA PHE A 186 -2.06 1.18 -0.97
C PHE A 186 -1.52 0.23 -2.05
N GLY A 187 -2.06 0.37 -3.27
CA GLY A 187 -1.78 -0.51 -4.40
C GLY A 187 -2.51 -1.85 -4.37
N ALA A 188 -3.39 -2.08 -3.39
CA ALA A 188 -4.36 -3.17 -3.47
C ALA A 188 -5.21 -3.01 -4.74
N ASP A 189 -5.40 -4.13 -5.45
CA ASP A 189 -6.08 -4.24 -6.74
C ASP A 189 -5.58 -3.34 -7.88
N ALA A 190 -4.38 -2.76 -7.72
CA ALA A 190 -3.67 -2.17 -8.85
C ALA A 190 -3.35 -3.24 -9.91
N VAL A 191 -2.93 -2.83 -11.11
CA VAL A 191 -2.43 -3.75 -12.13
C VAL A 191 -1.25 -4.54 -11.55
N LEU A 192 -1.32 -5.87 -11.64
CA LEU A 192 -0.40 -6.80 -10.98
C LEU A 192 -0.31 -6.60 -9.45
N ARG A 193 -1.24 -5.88 -8.85
CA ARG A 193 -1.25 -5.44 -7.45
C ARG A 193 0.02 -4.74 -7.00
N LEU A 194 0.63 -3.93 -7.87
CA LEU A 194 1.82 -3.18 -7.48
C LEU A 194 1.51 -2.16 -6.38
N ARG A 195 2.36 -2.14 -5.34
CA ARG A 195 2.28 -1.19 -4.21
C ARG A 195 2.48 0.28 -4.59
N THR A 196 2.64 0.58 -5.87
CA THR A 196 2.71 1.94 -6.41
C THR A 196 1.41 2.43 -7.04
N ALA A 197 0.31 1.66 -6.97
CA ALA A 197 -0.97 2.07 -7.53
C ALA A 197 -0.86 2.50 -9.02
N ASN A 198 -0.24 1.64 -9.83
CA ASN A 198 0.01 1.81 -11.28
C ASN A 198 1.10 2.80 -11.70
N VAL A 199 1.86 3.40 -10.78
CA VAL A 199 3.12 4.10 -11.16
C VAL A 199 4.29 3.13 -11.18
N ASP A 200 5.39 3.51 -11.85
CA ASP A 200 6.59 2.67 -11.94
C ASP A 200 7.13 2.31 -10.54
N ILE A 201 7.03 1.02 -10.19
CA ILE A 201 7.53 0.44 -8.94
C ILE A 201 9.06 0.50 -8.87
N CYS A 202 9.74 0.39 -10.02
CA CYS A 202 11.20 0.33 -10.09
C CYS A 202 11.84 1.63 -9.59
N GLN A 203 11.22 2.79 -9.83
CA GLN A 203 11.70 4.09 -9.31
C GLN A 203 11.61 4.22 -7.79
N SER A 204 10.95 3.30 -7.09
CA SER A 204 10.96 3.26 -5.63
C SER A 204 12.33 2.84 -5.07
N CYS A 205 13.14 2.17 -5.90
CA CYS A 205 14.44 1.60 -5.54
C CYS A 205 15.57 2.16 -6.41
N HIS A 206 15.30 2.34 -7.72
CA HIS A 206 16.27 2.71 -8.76
C HIS A 206 16.09 4.15 -9.23
N ARG A 207 16.08 5.09 -8.28
CA ARG A 207 16.10 6.51 -8.61
C ARG A 207 17.41 6.87 -9.30
N LYS A 208 17.33 7.68 -10.35
CA LYS A 208 18.49 8.30 -11.00
C LYS A 208 18.98 9.50 -10.22
#